data_AF-A0A7W0X5A0-F1
#
_entry.id   AF-A0A7W0X5A0-F1
#
_cell.length_a   1.000
_cell.length_b   1.000
_cell.length_c   1.000
_cell.angle_alpha   90.00
_cell.angle_beta   90.00
_cell.angle_gamma   90.00
#
_symmetry.space_group_name_H-M   'P 1'
#
loop_
_entity.id
_entity.type
_entity.pdbx_description
1 polymer ?
#
loop_
_entity_poly.entity_id
_entity_poly.type
_entity_poly.pdbx_seq_one_letter_code
_entity_poly.pdbx_strand_id
1 'polypeptide(L)'
;MARIYEVFPLRCPQCGGAMRILAFVTDAATVRDILAYLGEPIAPPRSAPARGPPLGEAANAKQDSPPDPALQPVPAYEFDQRLSW
;
A
#
# COMPACT_ATOMS: atom_id res chain seq x y z
N MET A 1 -2.88 0.94 1.98
CA MET A 1 -2.38 2.12 2.72
C MET A 1 -1.30 2.80 1.90
N ALA A 2 -1.60 3.95 1.29
CA ALA A 2 -0.62 4.74 0.56
C ALA A 2 0.39 5.32 1.55
N ARG A 3 1.68 5.08 1.32
CA ARG A 3 2.77 5.67 2.10
C ARG A 3 3.31 6.85 1.31
N ILE A 4 3.21 8.06 1.87
CA ILE A 4 3.85 9.26 1.34
C ILE A 4 5.27 9.24 1.90
N TYR A 5 6.28 9.03 1.05
CA TYR A 5 7.64 8.74 1.49
C TYR A 5 8.57 9.97 1.55
N GLU A 6 8.17 11.11 0.99
CA GLU A 6 9.07 12.26 0.83
C GLU A 6 8.71 13.47 1.71
N VAL A 7 7.45 13.63 2.08
CA VAL A 7 6.96 14.78 2.87
C VAL A 7 6.17 14.29 4.07
N PHE A 8 6.36 14.93 5.22
CA PHE A 8 5.55 14.75 6.43
C PHE A 8 4.42 15.80 6.45
N PRO A 9 3.26 15.56 5.82
CA PRO A 9 2.20 16.58 5.70
C PRO A 9 1.61 17.02 7.04
N LEU A 10 1.84 16.25 8.12
CA LEU A 10 1.36 16.55 9.45
C LEU A 10 2.36 17.39 10.28
N ARG A 11 3.45 17.85 9.67
CA ARG A 11 4.45 18.71 10.31
C ARG A 11 4.76 19.92 9.44
N CYS A 12 4.69 21.11 10.01
CA CYS A 12 5.03 22.35 9.31
C CYS A 12 6.53 22.34 8.91
N PRO A 13 6.87 22.55 7.62
CA PRO A 13 8.27 22.53 7.18
C PRO A 13 9.07 23.75 7.68
N GLN A 14 8.40 24.84 8.09
CA GLN A 14 9.07 26.06 8.56
C GLN A 14 9.35 26.04 10.07
N CYS A 15 8.40 25.61 10.89
CA CYS A 15 8.51 25.68 12.35
C CYS A 15 8.40 24.33 13.07
N GLY A 16 8.11 23.24 12.36
CA GLY A 16 8.00 21.90 12.94
C GLY A 16 6.72 21.63 13.75
N GLY A 17 5.77 22.58 13.79
CA GLY A 17 4.48 22.44 14.49
C GLY A 17 3.55 21.40 13.85
N ALA A 18 2.55 20.94 14.61
CA ALA A 18 1.57 19.97 14.12
C ALA A 18 0.61 20.59 13.10
N MET A 19 0.33 19.86 12.03
CA MET A 19 -0.64 20.21 10.99
C MET A 19 -1.78 19.20 10.92
N ARG A 20 -2.89 19.58 10.28
CA ARG A 20 -4.09 18.74 10.10
C ARG A 20 -4.51 18.75 8.64
N ILE A 21 -4.98 17.61 8.15
CA ILE A 21 -5.60 17.49 6.83
C ILE A 21 -7.03 18.03 6.95
N LEU A 22 -7.42 18.94 6.06
CA LEU A 22 -8.74 19.57 6.09
C LEU A 22 -9.74 18.89 5.14
N ALA A 23 -9.27 18.39 4.00
CA ALA A 23 -10.10 17.77 2.98
C ALA A 23 -9.26 16.87 2.06
N PHE A 24 -9.95 16.03 1.30
CA PHE A 24 -9.39 15.26 0.19
C PHE A 24 -10.04 15.69 -1.12
N VAL A 25 -9.23 15.78 -2.18
CA VAL A 25 -9.74 15.96 -3.55
C VAL A 25 -10.00 14.57 -4.13
N THR A 26 -11.27 14.28 -4.43
CA THR A 26 -11.69 12.96 -4.94
C THR A 26 -12.09 12.99 -6.41
N ASP A 27 -12.33 14.17 -6.98
CA ASP A 27 -12.66 14.31 -8.40
C ASP A 27 -11.43 13.98 -9.27
N ALA A 28 -11.58 12.96 -10.11
CA ALA A 28 -10.49 12.44 -10.93
C ALA A 28 -9.98 13.48 -11.95
N ALA A 29 -10.86 14.29 -12.54
CA ALA A 29 -10.42 15.31 -13.49
C ALA A 29 -9.53 16.35 -12.79
N THR A 30 -9.98 16.86 -11.64
CA THR A 30 -9.23 17.80 -10.81
C THR A 30 -7.88 17.23 -10.37
N VAL A 31 -7.84 15.97 -9.91
CA VAL A 31 -6.57 15.31 -9.53
C VAL A 31 -5.62 15.26 -10.71
N ARG A 32 -6.09 14.89 -11.91
CA ARG A 32 -5.26 14.83 -13.13
C ARG A 32 -4.71 16.20 -13.51
N ASP A 33 -5.53 17.25 -13.43
CA ASP A 33 -5.12 18.62 -13.75
C ASP A 33 -4.04 19.12 -12.77
N ILE A 34 -4.20 18.84 -11.48
CA ILE A 34 -3.19 19.17 -10.46
C ILE A 34 -1.87 18.45 -10.75
N LEU A 35 -1.91 17.13 -11.00
CA LEU A 35 -0.70 16.35 -11.30
C LEU A 35 -0.01 16.86 -12.57
N ALA A 36 -0.78 17.15 -13.62
CA ALA A 36 -0.26 17.71 -14.86
C ALA A 36 0.44 19.05 -14.65
N TYR A 37 -0.17 19.94 -13.85
CA TYR A 37 0.41 21.24 -13.49
C TYR A 37 1.73 21.10 -12.71
N LEU A 38 1.81 20.14 -11.80
CA LEU A 38 3.03 19.86 -11.03
C LEU A 38 4.12 19.13 -11.85
N GLY A 39 3.79 18.62 -13.05
CA GLY A 39 4.68 17.78 -13.84
C GLY A 39 4.82 16.35 -13.32
N GLU A 40 3.90 15.92 -12.47
CA GLU A 40 3.89 14.58 -11.88
C GLU A 40 3.23 13.54 -12.80
N PRO A 41 3.60 12.24 -12.71
CA PRO A 41 2.94 11.19 -13.45
C PRO A 41 1.44 11.10 -13.13
N ILE A 42 0.60 11.24 -14.15
CA ILE A 42 -0.87 11.13 -14.03
C ILE A 42 -1.31 9.67 -13.89
N ALA A 43 -0.55 8.75 -14.48
CA ALA A 43 -0.83 7.32 -14.38
C ALA A 43 -0.39 6.78 -13.01
N PRO A 44 -1.21 5.95 -12.35
CA PRO A 44 -0.83 5.34 -11.08
C PRO A 44 0.41 4.46 -11.28
N PRO A 45 1.30 4.39 -10.28
CA PRO A 45 2.45 3.49 -10.33
C PRO A 45 1.95 2.04 -10.37
N ARG A 46 2.71 1.17 -11.06
CA ARG A 46 2.43 -0.26 -11.06
C ARG A 46 2.49 -0.79 -9.63
N SER A 47 1.47 -1.52 -9.21
CA SER A 47 1.47 -2.17 -7.90
C SER A 47 2.63 -3.15 -7.81
N ALA A 48 3.49 -2.95 -6.82
CA ALA A 48 4.54 -3.92 -6.51
C ALA A 48 3.91 -5.22 -6.01
N PRO A 49 4.53 -6.39 -6.28
CA PRO A 49 4.07 -7.65 -5.71
C PRO A 49 4.09 -7.59 -4.18
N ALA A 50 3.22 -8.37 -3.54
CA ALA A 50 3.24 -8.53 -2.10
C ALA A 50 4.66 -8.94 -1.67
N ARG A 51 5.20 -8.30 -0.63
CA ARG A 51 6.50 -8.70 -0.09
C ARG A 51 6.43 -10.17 0.32
N GLY A 52 7.46 -10.92 -0.08
CA GLY A 52 7.65 -12.29 0.40
C GLY A 52 7.82 -12.33 1.93
N PRO A 53 7.64 -13.50 2.55
CA PRO A 53 7.83 -13.66 3.98
C PRO A 53 9.22 -13.17 4.42
N PRO A 54 9.37 -12.66 5.65
CA PRO A 54 10.67 -12.23 6.18
C PRO A 54 11.68 -13.40 6.10
N LEU A 55 12.90 -13.09 5.67
CA LEU A 55 13.98 -14.08 5.45
C LEU A 55 14.44 -14.82 6.72
N GLY A 56 13.99 -14.42 7.91
CA GLY A 56 14.53 -14.86 9.20
C GLY A 56 14.03 -16.21 9.73
N GLU A 57 12.94 -16.79 9.20
CA GLU A 57 12.33 -17.98 9.81
C GLU A 57 11.98 -19.09 8.79
N ALA A 58 11.88 -18.77 7.49
CA ALA A 58 11.60 -19.78 6.46
C ALA A 58 12.81 -20.67 6.12
N ALA A 59 14.03 -20.25 6.48
CA ALA A 59 15.23 -21.06 6.27
C ALA A 59 15.30 -22.29 7.19
N ASN A 60 14.53 -22.31 8.29
CA ASN A 60 14.57 -23.40 9.28
C ASN A 60 13.28 -24.22 9.35
N ALA A 61 12.25 -23.90 8.56
CA ALA A 61 10.97 -24.62 8.54
C ALA A 61 10.99 -25.86 7.63
N LYS A 62 12.15 -26.25 7.08
CA LYS A 62 12.29 -27.42 6.22
C LYS A 62 13.09 -28.51 6.92
N GLN A 63 12.57 -29.03 8.04
CA GLN A 63 12.94 -30.35 8.56
C GLN A 63 11.92 -30.77 9.64
N ASP A 64 11.10 -31.77 9.29
CA ASP A 64 10.30 -32.64 10.19
C ASP A 64 9.29 -32.02 11.17
N SER A 65 8.18 -31.47 10.66
CA SER A 65 6.93 -31.50 11.43
C SER A 65 5.84 -32.23 10.66
N PRO A 66 5.15 -33.21 11.28
CA PRO A 66 4.00 -33.86 10.66
C PRO A 66 2.91 -32.81 10.37
N PRO A 67 2.11 -32.98 9.31
CA PRO A 67 1.07 -32.02 8.96
C PRO A 67 0.08 -31.89 10.14
N ASP A 68 -0.07 -30.67 10.65
CA ASP A 68 -1.10 -30.34 11.65
C ASP A 68 -2.48 -30.51 11.01
N PRO A 69 -3.36 -31.41 11.53
CA PRO A 69 -4.70 -31.63 10.99
C PRO A 69 -5.61 -30.39 11.08
N ALA A 70 -5.22 -29.34 11.80
CA ALA A 70 -5.97 -28.08 11.91
C ALA A 70 -5.70 -27.08 10.75
N LEU A 71 -4.72 -27.34 9.87
CA LEU A 71 -4.51 -26.52 8.67
C LEU A 71 -5.60 -26.82 7.64
N GLN A 72 -6.72 -26.10 7.73
CA GLN A 72 -7.69 -26.11 6.65
C GLN A 72 -7.00 -25.71 5.35
N PRO A 73 -7.28 -26.40 4.22
CA PRO A 73 -6.73 -26.03 2.94
C PRO A 73 -7.08 -24.57 2.67
N VAL A 74 -6.10 -23.80 2.19
CA VAL A 74 -6.31 -22.40 1.80
C VAL A 74 -7.51 -22.38 0.85
N PRO A 75 -8.62 -21.71 1.21
CA PRO A 75 -9.77 -21.68 0.32
C PRO A 75 -9.32 -21.07 -1.01
N ALA A 76 -9.84 -21.60 -2.12
CA ALA A 76 -9.66 -21.02 -3.44
C ALA A 76 -10.44 -19.70 -3.50
N TYR A 77 -9.92 -18.69 -2.80
CA TYR A 77 -10.45 -17.35 -2.77
C TYR A 77 -9.88 -16.61 -3.96
N GLU A 78 -10.71 -16.41 -4.98
CA GLU A 78 -10.38 -15.58 -6.13
C GLU A 78 -10.71 -14.13 -5.75
N PHE A 79 -9.66 -13.32 -5.56
CA PHE A 79 -9.80 -11.90 -5.25
C PHE A 79 -10.26 -11.14 -6.50
N ASP A 80 -11.55 -10.81 -6.56
CA ASP A 80 -12.13 -10.07 -7.69
C ASP A 80 -11.62 -8.62 -7.72
N GLN A 81 -10.76 -8.33 -8.69
CA GLN A 81 -10.17 -7.01 -8.90
C GLN A 81 -11.13 -6.01 -9.56
N ARG A 82 -12.38 -6.39 -9.86
CA ARG A 82 -13.41 -5.50 -10.41
C ARG A 82 -14.17 -4.71 -9.34
N LEU A 83 -13.81 -4.86 -8.06
CA LEU A 83 -14.34 -4.01 -7.00
C LEU A 83 -13.85 -2.57 -7.17
N SER A 84 -14.58 -1.78 -7.96
CA SER A 84 -14.43 -0.33 -8.04
C SER A 84 -14.96 0.27 -6.74
N TRP A 85 -14.04 0.81 -5.93
CA TRP A 85 -14.37 1.69 -4.80
C TRP A 85 -14.82 3.06 -5.30
#